data_AF-A0A8J3BQI4-F1
#
_entry.id   AF-A0A8J3BQI4-F1
#
_cell.length_a   1.000
_cell.length_b   1.000
_cell.length_c   1.000
_cell.angle_alpha   90.00
_cell.angle_beta   90.00
_cell.angle_gamma   90.00
#
_symmetry.space_group_name_H-M   'P 1'
#
loop_
_entity.id
_entity.type
_entity.pdbx_description
1 polymer ?
#
loop_
_entity_poly.entity_id
_entity_poly.type
_entity_poly.pdbx_seq_one_letter_code
_entity_poly.pdbx_strand_id
1 'polypeptide(L)'
;MRVMLTLVDREEISRGLAEGLELKQIAKVIGRDPSVVSREVARHGGRQSYRAAAADEEARAGRRRPKLLAVDRSLRLRAVVSDLLRRGWSPASIAGRLPVDCPDDHACRVSHEAIYQWVYAQPVSTPGPGVDQLADRACRPPWGSTPGSGPADQRAPLHRPTPRRG
;
A
#
# COMPACT_ATOMS: atom_id res chain seq x y z
N MET A 1 27.23 5.94 -0.96
CA MET A 1 25.93 6.64 -1.17
C MET A 1 25.75 6.91 -2.66
N ARG A 2 24.59 6.59 -3.24
CA ARG A 2 24.31 6.84 -4.66
C ARG A 2 23.73 8.25 -4.79
N VAL A 3 24.55 9.22 -5.19
CA VAL A 3 24.07 10.60 -5.36
C VAL A 3 23.25 10.68 -6.65
N MET A 4 22.03 11.20 -6.57
CA MET A 4 21.16 11.38 -7.73
C MET A 4 21.64 12.57 -8.57
N LEU A 5 21.57 12.43 -9.90
CA LEU A 5 21.74 13.57 -10.81
C LEU A 5 20.59 14.56 -10.58
N THR A 6 20.95 15.83 -10.42
CA THR A 6 19.99 16.95 -10.33
C THR A 6 19.54 17.39 -11.72
N LEU A 7 18.56 18.29 -11.80
CA LEU A 7 18.18 18.91 -13.07
C LEU A 7 19.35 19.68 -13.69
N VAL A 8 20.10 20.43 -12.87
CA VAL A 8 21.30 21.17 -13.30
C VAL A 8 22.33 20.22 -13.89
N ASP A 9 22.61 19.10 -13.22
CA ASP A 9 23.54 18.09 -13.74
C ASP A 9 23.10 17.57 -15.13
N ARG A 10 21.79 17.39 -15.35
CA ARG A 10 21.23 16.93 -16.63
C ARG A 10 21.30 17.99 -17.73
N GLU A 11 21.10 19.26 -17.39
CA GLU A 11 21.23 20.39 -18.32
C GLU A 11 22.67 20.54 -18.80
N GLU A 12 23.65 20.42 -17.89
CA GLU A 12 25.07 20.40 -18.22
C GLU A 12 25.43 19.25 -19.15
N ILE A 13 24.86 18.06 -18.93
CA ILE A 13 25.02 16.93 -19.85
C ILE A 13 24.43 17.24 -21.22
N SER A 14 23.21 17.80 -21.27
CA SER A 14 22.56 18.15 -22.55
C SER A 14 23.34 19.20 -23.33
N ARG A 15 23.84 20.24 -22.66
CA ARG A 15 24.66 21.29 -23.27
C ARG A 15 25.98 20.73 -23.77
N GLY A 16 26.70 19.98 -22.94
CA GLY A 16 27.98 19.39 -23.34
C GLY A 16 27.85 18.41 -24.51
N LEU A 17 26.75 17.68 -24.61
CA LEU A 17 26.48 16.83 -25.77
C LEU A 17 26.21 17.64 -27.05
N ALA A 18 25.47 18.74 -26.94
CA ALA A 18 25.20 19.64 -28.07
C ALA A 18 26.47 20.34 -28.58
N GLU A 19 27.40 20.66 -27.67
CA GLU A 19 28.72 21.20 -27.97
C GLU A 19 29.71 20.14 -28.49
N GLY A 20 29.32 18.87 -28.53
CA GLY A 20 30.17 17.78 -29.01
C GLY A 20 31.22 17.30 -28.00
N LEU A 21 31.15 17.72 -26.74
CA LEU A 21 32.10 17.35 -25.70
C LEU A 21 32.12 15.85 -25.40
N GLU A 22 33.26 15.36 -24.93
CA GLU A 22 33.38 14.00 -24.45
C GLU A 22 32.68 13.81 -23.10
N LEU A 23 32.14 12.61 -22.86
CA LEU A 23 31.43 12.29 -21.59
C LEU A 23 32.32 12.49 -20.35
N LYS A 24 33.64 12.29 -20.48
CA LYS A 24 34.61 12.52 -19.40
C LYS A 24 34.73 14.00 -19.04
N GLN A 25 34.70 14.89 -20.04
CA GLN A 25 34.78 16.34 -19.83
C GLN A 25 33.52 16.84 -19.14
N ILE A 26 32.35 16.41 -19.64
CA ILE A 26 31.05 16.71 -19.03
C ILE A 26 31.03 16.27 -17.56
N ALA A 27 31.45 15.03 -17.29
CA ALA A 27 31.51 14.47 -15.94
C ALA A 27 32.40 15.30 -15.00
N LYS A 28 33.54 15.82 -15.49
CA LYS A 28 34.42 16.70 -14.72
C LYS A 28 33.73 18.03 -14.35
N VAL A 29 32.97 18.62 -15.27
CA VAL A 29 32.23 19.87 -15.05
C VAL A 29 31.18 19.69 -13.95
N ILE A 30 30.40 18.61 -13.99
CA ILE A 30 29.35 18.33 -12.99
C ILE A 30 29.87 17.65 -11.72
N GLY A 31 31.18 17.38 -11.61
CA GLY A 31 31.78 16.69 -10.46
C GLY A 31 31.30 15.25 -10.27
N ARG A 32 31.04 14.51 -11.36
CA ARG A 32 30.55 13.12 -11.35
C ARG A 32 31.54 12.17 -12.02
N ASP A 33 31.32 10.88 -11.79
CA ASP A 33 32.05 9.82 -12.51
C ASP A 33 31.57 9.73 -13.97
N PRO A 34 32.47 9.57 -14.97
CA PRO A 34 32.10 9.44 -16.37
C PRO A 34 31.11 8.28 -16.67
N SER A 35 31.14 7.22 -15.87
CA SER A 35 30.21 6.09 -15.99
C SER A 35 28.79 6.47 -15.60
N VAL A 36 28.61 7.44 -14.71
CA VAL A 36 27.28 7.96 -14.33
C VAL A 36 26.68 8.71 -15.52
N VAL A 37 27.46 9.59 -16.15
CA VAL A 37 27.04 10.33 -17.34
C VAL A 37 26.75 9.38 -18.50
N SER A 38 27.63 8.41 -18.75
CA SER A 38 27.44 7.41 -19.81
C SER A 38 26.15 6.61 -19.63
N ARG A 39 25.88 6.10 -18.42
CA ARG A 39 24.65 5.36 -18.13
C ARG A 39 23.40 6.21 -18.25
N GLU A 40 23.45 7.47 -17.82
CA GLU A 40 22.34 8.41 -17.96
C GLU A 40 22.04 8.65 -19.45
N VAL A 41 23.06 8.99 -20.24
CA VAL A 41 22.90 9.27 -21.67
C VAL A 41 22.41 8.04 -22.42
N ALA A 42 22.97 6.86 -22.15
CA ALA A 42 22.54 5.61 -22.77
C ALA A 42 21.08 5.25 -22.44
N ARG A 43 20.62 5.53 -21.21
CA ARG A 43 19.23 5.28 -20.80
C ARG A 43 18.24 6.17 -21.57
N HIS A 44 18.61 7.42 -21.84
CA HIS A 44 17.72 8.40 -22.45
C HIS A 44 18.01 8.63 -23.95
N GLY A 45 18.27 7.55 -24.69
CA GLY A 45 18.35 7.58 -26.16
C GLY A 45 19.71 7.93 -26.76
N GLY A 46 20.77 8.00 -25.95
CA GLY A 46 22.13 8.25 -26.43
C GLY A 46 22.42 9.71 -26.77
N ARG A 47 23.61 9.97 -27.32
CA ARG A 47 24.14 11.33 -27.53
C ARG A 47 23.25 12.22 -28.40
N GLN A 48 22.62 11.66 -29.43
CA GLN A 48 21.82 12.42 -30.40
C GLN A 48 20.40 12.76 -29.90
N SER A 49 19.85 11.92 -29.01
CA SER A 49 18.47 12.02 -28.56
C SER A 49 18.34 12.47 -27.10
N TYR A 50 19.45 12.63 -26.39
CA TYR A 50 19.44 13.04 -24.99
C TYR A 50 18.79 14.42 -24.81
N ARG A 51 17.80 14.48 -23.92
CA ARG A 51 17.12 15.73 -23.52
C ARG A 51 17.03 15.78 -22.00
N ALA A 52 17.59 16.84 -21.40
CA ALA A 52 17.61 17.03 -19.94
C ALA A 52 16.19 17.02 -19.34
N ALA A 53 15.26 17.77 -19.95
CA ALA A 53 13.88 17.87 -19.48
C ALA A 53 13.17 16.50 -19.45
N ALA A 54 13.30 15.72 -20.53
CA ALA A 54 12.70 14.38 -20.60
C ALA A 54 13.29 13.43 -19.55
N ALA A 55 14.62 13.44 -19.38
CA ALA A 55 15.29 12.63 -18.36
C ALA A 55 14.86 13.02 -16.93
N ASP A 56 14.68 14.31 -16.66
CA ASP A 56 14.24 14.79 -15.35
C ASP A 56 12.75 14.53 -15.10
N GLU A 57 11.89 14.67 -16.11
CA GLU A 57 10.48 14.28 -16.04
C GLU A 57 10.32 12.79 -15.77
N GLU A 58 11.07 11.93 -16.45
CA GLU A 58 11.06 10.48 -16.23
C GLU A 58 11.57 10.14 -14.81
N ALA A 59 12.65 10.78 -14.37
CA ALA A 59 13.15 10.62 -13.01
C ALA A 59 12.12 11.09 -11.96
N ARG A 60 11.41 12.20 -12.21
CA ARG A 60 10.33 12.69 -11.36
C ARG A 60 9.14 11.75 -11.38
N ALA A 61 8.73 11.24 -12.53
CA ALA A 61 7.64 10.28 -12.67
C ALA A 61 7.95 8.96 -11.92
N GLY A 62 9.19 8.47 -12.02
CA GLY A 62 9.66 7.30 -11.29
C GLY A 62 9.65 7.49 -9.77
N ARG A 63 9.98 8.71 -9.28
CA ARG A 63 9.82 9.07 -7.86
C ARG A 63 8.37 9.25 -7.46
N ARG A 64 7.55 9.77 -8.37
CA ARG A 64 6.14 10.08 -8.15
C ARG A 64 5.26 8.85 -8.08
N ARG A 65 5.72 7.68 -8.54
CA ARG A 65 4.90 6.46 -8.63
C ARG A 65 4.12 6.25 -7.32
N PRO A 66 2.82 6.61 -7.28
CA PRO A 66 1.96 6.11 -6.24
C PRO A 66 1.93 4.63 -6.54
N LYS A 67 2.53 3.80 -5.68
CA LYS A 67 2.22 2.38 -5.73
C LYS A 67 0.70 2.34 -5.70
N LEU A 68 0.05 1.82 -6.75
CA LEU A 68 -1.41 1.62 -6.77
C LEU A 68 -1.79 1.16 -5.37
N LEU A 69 -2.47 2.04 -4.64
CA LEU A 69 -2.77 1.79 -3.24
C LEU A 69 -3.54 0.48 -3.23
N ALA A 70 -3.30 -0.39 -2.25
CA ALA A 70 -3.79 -1.75 -2.33
C ALA A 70 -5.31 -1.82 -2.57
N VAL A 71 -6.04 -0.82 -2.06
CA VAL A 71 -7.48 -0.60 -2.26
C VAL A 71 -7.85 -0.24 -3.71
N ASP A 72 -7.02 0.53 -4.43
CA ASP A 72 -7.27 0.94 -5.82
C ASP A 72 -6.96 -0.15 -6.86
N ARG A 73 -6.45 -1.31 -6.44
CA ARG A 73 -6.16 -2.44 -7.35
C ARG A 73 -7.43 -3.12 -7.88
N SER A 74 -8.55 -3.02 -7.17
CA SER A 74 -9.83 -3.62 -7.55
C SER A 74 -10.96 -2.62 -7.31
N LEU A 75 -11.74 -2.33 -8.37
CA LEU A 75 -12.88 -1.41 -8.28
C LEU A 75 -13.95 -1.93 -7.29
N ARG A 76 -14.12 -3.25 -7.21
CA ARG A 76 -15.03 -3.90 -6.25
C ARG A 76 -14.55 -3.68 -4.81
N LEU A 77 -13.27 -3.93 -4.56
CA LEU A 77 -12.66 -3.70 -3.25
C LEU A 77 -12.79 -2.24 -2.80
N ARG A 78 -12.51 -1.30 -3.71
CA ARG A 78 -12.69 0.13 -3.47
C ARG A 78 -14.12 0.48 -3.08
N ALA A 79 -15.12 -0.08 -3.77
CA ALA A 79 -16.53 0.16 -3.46
C ALA A 79 -16.89 -0.36 -2.06
N VAL A 80 -16.46 -1.57 -1.70
CA VAL A 80 -16.72 -2.17 -0.38
C VAL A 80 -16.04 -1.38 0.75
N VAL A 81 -14.76 -1.03 0.59
CA VAL A 81 -14.03 -0.24 1.58
C VAL A 81 -14.66 1.14 1.76
N SER A 82 -15.07 1.79 0.66
CA SER A 82 -15.76 3.09 0.70
C SER A 82 -17.10 3.02 1.42
N ASP A 83 -17.91 1.99 1.18
CA ASP A 83 -19.21 1.79 1.86
C ASP A 83 -19.03 1.58 3.36
N LEU A 84 -18.10 0.70 3.75
CA LEU A 84 -17.84 0.41 5.16
C LEU A 84 -17.30 1.63 5.91
N LEU A 85 -16.41 2.41 5.30
CA LEU A 85 -15.94 3.67 5.88
C LEU A 85 -17.07 4.69 6.06
N ARG A 86 -17.96 4.84 5.06
CA ARG A 86 -19.14 5.72 5.18
C ARG A 86 -20.09 5.29 6.30
N ARG A 87 -20.13 3.99 6.62
CA ARG A 87 -20.91 3.42 7.71
C ARG A 87 -20.20 3.52 9.07
N GLY A 88 -19.05 4.19 9.15
CA GLY A 88 -18.30 4.45 10.39
C GLY A 88 -17.43 3.29 10.85
N TRP A 89 -17.11 2.32 9.99
CA TRP A 89 -16.24 1.21 10.36
C TRP A 89 -14.78 1.66 10.42
N SER A 90 -14.05 1.18 11.43
CA SER A 90 -12.62 1.43 11.53
C SER A 90 -11.85 0.65 10.44
N PRO A 91 -10.73 1.18 9.91
CA PRO A 91 -9.87 0.47 8.97
C PRO A 91 -9.42 -0.92 9.46
N ALA A 92 -9.19 -1.09 10.77
CA ALA A 92 -8.88 -2.38 11.38
C ALA A 92 -10.04 -3.39 11.26
N SER A 93 -11.27 -2.95 11.54
CA SER A 93 -12.47 -3.78 11.42
C SER A 93 -12.78 -4.14 9.97
N ILE A 94 -12.51 -3.23 9.03
CA ILE A 94 -12.69 -3.49 7.59
C ILE A 94 -11.71 -4.55 7.13
N ALA A 95 -10.42 -4.41 7.45
CA ALA A 95 -9.38 -5.37 7.06
C ALA A 95 -9.66 -6.80 7.58
N GLY A 96 -10.20 -6.92 8.80
CA GLY A 96 -10.58 -8.22 9.37
C GLY A 96 -11.80 -8.87 8.69
N ARG A 97 -12.63 -8.09 8.00
CA ARG A 97 -13.89 -8.54 7.39
C ARG A 97 -13.76 -8.91 5.91
N LEU A 98 -12.85 -8.24 5.19
CA LEU A 98 -12.63 -8.46 3.75
C LEU A 98 -12.42 -9.93 3.34
N PRO A 99 -11.70 -10.79 4.11
CA PRO A 99 -11.53 -12.20 3.75
C PRO A 99 -12.82 -13.03 3.80
N VAL A 100 -13.81 -12.61 4.58
CA VAL A 100 -15.09 -13.32 4.76
C VAL A 100 -16.11 -12.88 3.71
N ASP A 101 -16.18 -11.57 3.44
CA ASP A 101 -17.15 -11.01 2.49
C ASP A 101 -16.74 -11.21 1.02
N CYS A 102 -15.45 -11.46 0.76
CA CYS A 102 -14.89 -11.60 -0.58
C CYS A 102 -13.78 -12.67 -0.62
N PRO A 103 -14.12 -13.97 -0.52
CA PRO A 103 -13.13 -15.04 -0.49
C PRO A 103 -12.39 -15.25 -1.83
N ASP A 104 -13.00 -14.87 -2.96
CA ASP A 104 -12.49 -15.17 -4.32
C ASP A 104 -11.57 -14.09 -4.93
N ASP A 105 -11.35 -12.96 -4.26
CA ASP A 105 -10.49 -11.89 -4.79
C ASP A 105 -9.18 -11.84 -3.99
N HIS A 106 -8.05 -12.15 -4.63
CA HIS A 106 -6.73 -12.03 -4.01
C HIS A 106 -6.41 -10.59 -3.57
N ALA A 107 -7.17 -9.59 -4.05
CA ALA A 107 -7.14 -8.22 -3.56
C ALA A 107 -7.70 -8.07 -2.13
N CYS A 108 -8.43 -9.03 -1.57
CA CYS A 108 -9.03 -8.95 -0.23
C CYS A 108 -8.06 -9.11 0.94
N ARG A 109 -6.75 -9.23 0.64
CA ARG A 109 -5.66 -9.20 1.63
C ARG A 109 -5.09 -7.78 1.78
N VAL A 110 -5.95 -6.78 1.96
CA VAL A 110 -5.51 -5.42 2.28
C VAL A 110 -5.38 -5.26 3.79
N SER A 111 -4.20 -4.85 4.25
CA SER A 111 -3.99 -4.51 5.66
C SER A 111 -4.70 -3.21 6.04
N HIS A 112 -5.02 -3.05 7.32
CA HIS A 112 -5.59 -1.80 7.82
C HIS A 112 -4.68 -0.58 7.59
N GLU A 113 -3.36 -0.77 7.61
CA GLU A 113 -2.37 0.25 7.20
C GLU A 113 -2.55 0.71 5.75
N ALA A 114 -2.82 -0.20 4.83
CA ALA A 114 -3.07 0.16 3.44
C ALA A 114 -4.41 0.88 3.25
N ILE A 115 -5.41 0.58 4.09
CA ILE A 115 -6.67 1.35 4.14
C ILE A 115 -6.41 2.75 4.71
N TYR A 116 -5.60 2.90 5.76
CA TYR A 116 -5.20 4.21 6.28
C TYR A 116 -4.47 5.04 5.23
N GLN A 117 -3.44 4.48 4.58
CA GLN A 117 -2.73 5.14 3.49
C GLN A 117 -3.68 5.58 2.37
N TRP A 118 -4.70 4.78 2.06
CA TRP A 118 -5.71 5.10 1.05
C TRP A 118 -6.67 6.21 1.47
N VAL A 119 -7.06 6.27 2.75
CA VAL A 119 -7.87 7.38 3.28
C VAL A 119 -7.07 8.68 3.25
N TYR A 120 -5.82 8.67 3.70
CA TYR A 120 -4.97 9.88 3.75
C TYR A 120 -4.47 10.36 2.39
N ALA A 121 -4.40 9.47 1.38
CA ALA A 121 -4.01 9.82 0.03
C ALA A 121 -5.14 10.46 -0.80
N GLN A 122 -6.39 10.43 -0.33
CA GLN A 122 -7.51 11.07 -1.02
C GLN A 122 -7.46 12.60 -0.80
N PRO A 123 -7.61 13.41 -1.87
CA PRO A 123 -7.71 14.85 -1.71
C PRO A 123 -8.94 15.16 -0.86
N VAL A 124 -8.72 15.86 0.26
CA VAL A 124 -9.79 16.25 1.19
C VAL A 124 -10.81 17.07 0.39
N SER A 125 -11.92 16.43 0.02
CA SER A 125 -13.07 17.13 -0.53
C SER A 125 -13.83 17.62 0.68
N THR A 126 -13.47 18.82 1.16
CA THR A 126 -14.15 19.65 2.16
C THR A 126 -14.74 18.94 3.40
N PRO A 127 -14.23 19.20 4.61
CA PRO A 127 -14.71 18.55 5.82
C PRO A 127 -16.15 18.98 6.16
N GLY A 128 -17.09 18.02 6.12
CA GLY A 128 -18.22 18.07 7.03
C GLY A 128 -17.70 17.93 8.47
N PRO A 129 -18.31 18.58 9.47
CA PRO A 129 -17.81 18.52 10.84
C PRO A 129 -17.90 17.08 11.36
N GLY A 130 -16.78 16.49 11.76
CA GLY A 130 -16.80 15.22 12.52
C GLY A 130 -15.75 14.16 12.20
N VAL A 131 -14.49 14.51 11.94
CA VAL A 131 -13.39 13.52 11.95
C VAL A 131 -12.65 13.42 13.29
N ASP A 132 -13.02 14.23 14.29
CA ASP A 132 -12.44 14.21 15.65
C ASP A 132 -13.03 13.12 16.58
N GLN A 133 -13.87 12.21 16.08
CA GLN A 133 -14.49 11.16 16.91
C GLN A 133 -14.42 9.77 16.26
N LEU A 134 -13.21 9.28 16.00
CA LEU A 134 -12.99 7.87 15.65
C LEU A 134 -11.96 7.17 16.56
N ALA A 135 -11.66 7.74 17.74
CA ALA A 135 -10.80 7.10 18.74
C ALA A 135 -11.56 6.27 19.80
N ASP A 136 -12.83 6.60 20.13
CA ASP A 136 -13.41 6.10 21.40
C ASP A 136 -14.78 5.40 21.32
N ARG A 137 -15.27 5.00 20.14
CA ARG A 137 -16.51 4.20 20.09
C ARG A 137 -16.22 2.70 20.07
N ALA A 138 -16.04 2.19 21.29
CA ALA A 138 -16.30 0.83 21.77
C ALA A 138 -16.08 -0.29 20.74
N CYS A 139 -14.98 -1.01 20.94
CA CYS A 139 -14.79 -2.40 20.53
C CYS A 139 -16.11 -3.18 20.66
N ARG A 140 -16.82 -3.36 19.54
CA ARG A 140 -17.80 -4.45 19.45
C ARG A 140 -17.00 -5.75 19.56
N PRO A 141 -17.43 -6.72 20.40
CA PRO A 141 -16.63 -7.90 20.67
C PRO A 141 -16.38 -8.68 19.37
N PRO A 142 -15.22 -9.35 19.24
CA PRO A 142 -14.97 -10.24 18.11
C PRO A 142 -16.03 -11.35 18.12
N TRP A 143 -16.58 -11.62 16.94
CA TRP A 143 -17.49 -12.74 16.76
C TRP A 143 -16.72 -14.05 16.97
N GLY A 144 -17.28 -15.00 17.73
CA GLY A 144 -16.68 -16.33 17.94
C GLY A 144 -16.63 -16.84 19.39
N SER A 145 -17.73 -16.76 20.14
CA SER A 145 -17.89 -17.54 21.38
C SER A 145 -19.23 -18.26 21.37
N THR A 146 -19.29 -19.37 20.64
CA THR A 146 -20.26 -20.43 20.90
C THR A 146 -19.74 -21.29 22.03
N PRO A 147 -20.49 -21.56 23.12
CA PRO A 147 -20.19 -22.67 24.00
C PRO A 147 -20.37 -23.95 23.16
N GLY A 148 -19.27 -24.65 22.90
CA GLY A 148 -19.25 -25.85 22.08
C GLY A 148 -20.06 -26.98 22.71
N SER A 149 -21.01 -27.50 21.93
CA SER A 149 -21.56 -28.84 22.09
C SER A 149 -20.50 -29.86 21.65
N GLY A 150 -20.02 -30.68 22.59
CA GLY A 150 -19.18 -31.86 22.34
C GLY A 150 -19.95 -33.16 22.65
N PRO A 151 -19.56 -34.31 22.08
CA PRO A 151 -20.46 -35.40 21.72
C PRO A 151 -20.76 -36.39 22.85
N ALA A 152 -21.86 -37.11 22.68
CA ALA A 152 -22.21 -38.31 23.42
C ALA A 152 -21.17 -39.44 23.21
N ASP A 153 -20.72 -40.05 24.30
CA ASP A 153 -20.31 -41.45 24.32
C ASP A 153 -20.75 -42.11 25.64
N GLN A 154 -21.10 -43.39 25.54
CA GLN A 154 -21.92 -44.18 26.44
C GLN A 154 -21.08 -44.89 27.52
N ARG A 155 -21.63 -45.02 28.74
CA ARG A 155 -21.59 -46.25 29.60
C ARG A 155 -22.30 -46.01 30.94
N ALA A 156 -23.43 -46.70 31.12
CA ALA A 156 -24.07 -47.01 32.40
C ALA A 156 -23.21 -48.07 33.18
N PRO A 157 -23.48 -48.51 34.44
CA PRO A 157 -24.83 -48.61 35.04
C PRO A 157 -25.02 -48.50 36.58
N LEU A 158 -26.30 -48.37 36.94
CA LEU A 158 -27.03 -48.95 38.10
C LEU A 158 -26.58 -48.65 39.55
N HIS A 159 -27.40 -47.84 40.23
CA HIS A 159 -27.73 -48.06 41.64
C HIS A 159 -29.25 -47.92 41.84
N ARG A 160 -29.92 -49.03 42.15
CA ARG A 160 -31.30 -49.06 42.67
C ARG A 160 -31.24 -48.81 44.19
N PRO A 161 -32.15 -48.00 44.77
CA PRO A 161 -32.35 -47.98 46.21
C PRO A 161 -33.25 -49.16 46.64
N THR A 162 -32.85 -49.85 47.71
CA THR A 162 -33.68 -50.83 48.41
C THR A 162 -34.65 -50.13 49.35
N PRO A 163 -35.93 -50.53 49.44
CA PRO A 163 -36.75 -50.22 50.60
C PRO A 163 -36.62 -51.33 51.64
N ARG A 164 -36.34 -50.93 52.88
CA ARG A 164 -36.27 -51.78 54.07
C ARG A 164 -37.64 -51.75 54.77
N ARG A 165 -38.34 -52.88 54.85
CA ARG A 165 -39.40 -53.16 55.85
C ARG A 165 -39.82 -54.63 55.79
N GLY A 166 -39.96 -55.24 56.97
CA GLY A 166 -40.47 -56.60 57.19
C GLY A 166 -39.48 -57.44 57.96
#